data_AF-A0A438KQC8-F1
#
_entry.id   AF-A0A438KQC8-F1
#
_cell.length_a   1.000
_cell.length_b   1.000
_cell.length_c   1.000
_cell.angle_alpha   90.00
_cell.angle_beta   90.00
_cell.angle_gamma   90.00
#
_symmetry.space_group_name_H-M   'P 1'
#
loop_
_entity.id
_entity.type
_entity.pdbx_description
1 polymer ?
#
loop_
_entity_poly.entity_id
_entity_poly.type
_entity_poly.pdbx_seq_one_letter_code
_entity_poly.pdbx_strand_id
1 'polypeptide(L)'
;MEVATVTDKIVVEMRDQISSAIKTYEEEHSESGVTLRRMLALSSFSVMHQDISILAENLLVSLVVLPFHKYQASDGNMIEAQSKLRYVNRKVLQYAPCSVGILVDRGFGVTNKISRSSIFLNAAVIFIGGKDDREALAYASHVALHPGVKLTVIRFLLDTNAIAKSTRLGTCKISLPEQEEEMKLDDEFFADFYERHVGGHVAYVEKYLANSAETMSALQSLEGKYGLIIVGRGGG
;
A
#
# COMPACT_ATOMS: atom_id res chain seq x y z
N MET A 1 -2.75 17.10 28.77
CA MET A 1 -1.85 16.17 28.07
C MET A 1 -0.52 16.25 28.80
N GLU A 2 -0.22 15.28 29.68
CA GLU A 2 1.07 15.25 30.38
C GLU A 2 2.18 15.12 29.34
N VAL A 3 3.13 16.05 29.38
CA VAL A 3 4.32 15.98 28.53
C VAL A 3 5.25 14.96 29.15
N ALA A 4 5.02 13.69 28.84
CA ALA A 4 5.92 12.63 29.23
C ALA A 4 7.28 12.86 28.54
N THR A 5 8.31 13.15 29.33
CA THR A 5 9.67 13.35 28.85
C THR A 5 10.33 11.99 28.59
N VAL A 6 10.58 11.67 27.33
CA VAL A 6 11.35 10.49 26.94
C VAL A 6 12.82 10.77 27.23
N THR A 7 13.43 9.99 28.14
CA THR A 7 14.81 10.17 28.60
C THR A 7 15.78 9.15 28.03
N ASP A 8 15.28 8.10 27.37
CA ASP A 8 16.12 7.09 26.73
C ASP A 8 16.92 7.72 25.58
N LYS A 9 18.25 7.65 25.67
CA LYS A 9 19.17 8.31 24.73
C LYS A 9 18.99 7.81 23.30
N ILE A 10 18.80 6.51 23.11
CA ILE A 10 18.63 5.91 21.78
C ILE A 10 17.33 6.43 21.17
N VAL A 11 16.25 6.43 21.95
CA VAL A 11 14.95 6.93 21.47
C VAL A 11 15.01 8.43 21.15
N VAL A 12 15.71 9.23 21.96
CA VAL A 12 15.90 10.67 21.70
C VAL A 12 16.68 10.88 20.40
N GLU A 13 17.82 10.21 20.22
CA GLU A 13 18.62 10.33 19.00
C GLU A 13 17.83 9.92 17.74
N MET A 14 17.12 8.78 17.79
CA MET A 14 16.26 8.36 16.67
C MET A 14 15.18 9.39 16.36
N ARG A 15 14.58 10.00 17.40
CA ARG A 15 13.55 11.03 17.22
C ARG A 15 14.12 12.28 16.57
N ASP A 16 15.33 12.69 16.93
CA ASP A 16 16.00 13.85 16.35
C ASP A 16 16.38 13.60 14.89
N GLN A 17 16.87 12.41 14.56
CA GLN A 17 17.11 11.99 13.18
C GLN A 17 15.83 12.08 12.33
N ILE A 18 14.71 11.55 12.84
CA ILE A 18 13.41 11.64 12.15
C ILE A 18 12.96 13.11 12.04
N SER A 19 13.13 13.92 13.08
CA SER A 19 12.78 15.35 13.04
C SER A 19 13.55 16.08 11.95
N SER A 20 14.86 15.84 11.88
CA SER A 20 15.74 16.46 10.89
C SER A 20 15.33 16.06 9.48
N ALA A 21 15.10 14.77 9.22
CA ALA A 21 14.69 14.29 7.90
C ALA A 21 13.35 14.89 7.43
N ILE A 22 12.36 14.99 8.32
CA ILE A 22 11.05 15.61 8.01
C ILE A 22 11.23 17.10 7.70
N LYS A 23 12.00 17.81 8.51
CA LYS A 23 12.26 19.24 8.31
C LYS A 23 12.97 19.52 6.99
N THR A 24 13.98 18.71 6.66
CA THR A 24 14.68 18.79 5.37
C THR A 24 13.72 18.57 4.20
N TYR A 25 12.82 17.58 4.30
CA TYR A 25 11.80 17.37 3.27
C TYR A 25 10.88 18.58 3.11
N GLU A 26 10.40 19.17 4.21
CA GLU A 26 9.53 20.36 4.19
C GLU A 26 10.25 21.58 3.58
N GLU A 27 11.52 21.80 3.92
CA GLU A 27 12.36 22.87 3.36
C GLU A 27 12.59 22.68 1.85
N GLU A 28 12.91 21.46 1.41
CA GLU A 28 13.14 21.12 -0.01
C GLU A 28 11.85 21.10 -0.87
N HIS A 29 10.69 20.90 -0.24
CA HIS A 29 9.40 20.70 -0.90
C HIS A 29 8.33 21.70 -0.44
N SER A 30 8.74 22.91 -0.04
CA SER A 30 7.84 23.97 0.44
C SER A 30 6.74 24.37 -0.55
N GLU A 31 6.95 24.14 -1.85
CA GLU A 31 5.97 24.38 -2.92
C GLU A 31 5.03 23.18 -3.20
N SER A 32 5.23 22.03 -2.53
CA SER A 32 4.48 20.79 -2.82
C SER A 32 3.02 20.79 -2.33
N GLY A 33 2.62 21.79 -1.53
CA GLY A 33 1.29 21.84 -0.91
C GLY A 33 1.07 20.79 0.19
N VAL A 34 2.10 20.03 0.57
CA VAL A 34 2.03 19.03 1.65
C VAL A 34 2.31 19.69 3.00
N THR A 35 1.34 19.64 3.91
CA THR A 35 1.52 20.10 5.30
C THR A 35 1.95 18.93 6.18
N LEU A 36 3.07 19.08 6.89
CA LEU A 36 3.58 18.05 7.79
C LEU A 36 3.31 18.43 9.24
N ARG A 37 2.69 17.51 9.98
CA ARG A 37 2.48 17.64 11.42
C ARG A 37 2.99 16.42 12.14
N ARG A 38 3.93 16.62 13.06
CA ARG A 38 4.45 15.57 13.93
C ARG A 38 3.68 15.53 15.25
N MET A 39 3.45 14.32 15.74
CA MET A 39 2.94 14.08 17.09
C MET A 39 3.74 12.99 17.79
N LEU A 40 3.61 12.94 19.11
CA LEU A 40 4.16 11.88 19.95
C LEU A 40 3.02 11.27 20.76
N ALA A 41 2.92 9.94 20.76
CA ALA A 41 2.08 9.18 21.65
C ALA A 41 2.93 8.12 22.35
N LEU A 42 2.75 7.97 23.66
CA LEU A 42 3.36 6.88 24.43
C LEU A 42 2.27 5.88 24.75
N SER A 43 2.45 4.65 24.32
CA SER A 43 1.46 3.59 24.47
C SER A 43 2.11 2.24 24.72
N SER A 44 1.44 1.39 25.50
CA SER A 44 1.79 -0.01 25.61
C SER A 44 1.25 -0.79 24.41
N PHE A 45 1.95 -1.83 23.97
CA PHE A 45 1.53 -2.63 22.81
C PHE A 45 0.11 -3.20 22.90
N SER A 46 -0.41 -3.41 24.12
CA SER A 46 -1.78 -3.91 24.33
C SER A 46 -2.86 -2.88 23.95
N VAL A 47 -2.62 -1.59 24.17
CA VAL A 47 -3.61 -0.52 23.95
C VAL A 47 -3.27 0.39 22.75
N MET A 48 -2.06 0.25 22.19
CA MET A 48 -1.59 1.06 21.06
C MET A 48 -2.54 1.12 19.87
N HIS A 49 -3.25 0.04 19.57
CA HIS A 49 -4.24 0.03 18.50
C HIS A 49 -5.44 0.95 18.79
N GLN A 50 -5.88 1.03 20.05
CA GLN A 50 -6.96 1.93 20.48
C GLN A 50 -6.50 3.37 20.37
N ASP A 51 -5.28 3.66 20.85
CA ASP A 51 -4.71 5.01 20.73
C ASP A 51 -4.57 5.45 19.27
N ILE A 52 -4.13 4.55 18.37
CA ILE A 52 -4.06 4.82 16.93
C ILE A 52 -5.46 5.09 16.38
N SER A 53 -6.47 4.26 16.68
CA SER A 53 -7.85 4.47 16.21
C SER A 53 -8.45 5.79 16.71
N ILE A 54 -8.27 6.11 18.00
CA ILE A 54 -8.75 7.37 18.59
C ILE A 54 -8.07 8.58 17.94
N LEU A 55 -6.76 8.50 17.68
CA LEU A 55 -6.04 9.56 16.98
C LEU A 55 -6.50 9.70 15.53
N ALA A 56 -6.75 8.58 14.83
CA ALA A 56 -7.26 8.60 13.47
C ALA A 56 -8.64 9.26 13.40
N GLU A 57 -9.52 8.97 14.35
CA GLU A 57 -10.85 9.59 14.45
C GLU A 57 -10.76 11.09 14.77
N ASN A 58 -10.00 11.46 15.81
CA ASN A 58 -9.85 12.86 16.24
C ASN A 58 -9.24 13.77 15.17
N LEU A 59 -8.40 13.20 14.30
CA LEU A 59 -7.73 13.93 13.22
C LEU A 59 -8.38 13.71 11.85
N LEU A 60 -9.50 12.98 11.79
CA LEU A 60 -10.21 12.66 10.55
C LEU A 60 -9.27 12.06 9.48
N VAL A 61 -8.39 11.15 9.91
CA VAL A 61 -7.40 10.50 9.05
C VAL A 61 -8.11 9.60 8.04
N SER A 62 -7.79 9.76 6.76
CA SER A 62 -8.33 8.92 5.68
C SER A 62 -7.56 7.61 5.48
N LEU A 63 -6.28 7.58 5.84
CA LEU A 63 -5.40 6.42 5.68
C LEU A 63 -4.37 6.35 6.80
N VAL A 64 -4.27 5.19 7.44
CA VAL A 64 -3.18 4.87 8.37
C VAL A 64 -2.18 3.95 7.68
N VAL A 65 -0.90 4.32 7.64
CA VAL A 65 0.19 3.46 7.16
C VAL A 65 1.00 2.96 8.34
N LEU A 66 1.06 1.64 8.50
CA LEU A 66 1.83 0.98 9.56
C LEU A 66 3.09 0.31 9.01
N PRO A 67 4.20 0.30 9.74
CA PRO A 67 5.36 -0.51 9.36
C PRO A 67 5.03 -2.00 9.49
N PHE A 68 5.65 -2.81 8.64
CA PHE A 68 5.58 -4.26 8.77
C PHE A 68 6.34 -4.75 10.00
N HIS A 69 5.85 -5.83 10.62
CA HIS A 69 6.43 -6.41 11.84
C HIS A 69 7.76 -7.16 11.60
N LYS A 70 8.20 -7.26 10.35
CA LYS A 70 9.47 -7.86 9.93
C LYS A 70 10.27 -6.85 9.10
N TYR A 71 11.58 -6.97 9.17
CA TYR A 71 12.51 -6.22 8.32
C TYR A 71 13.33 -7.19 7.47
N GLN A 72 13.90 -6.68 6.38
CA GLN A 72 14.75 -7.46 5.51
C GLN A 72 16.20 -7.43 6.03
N ALA A 73 16.80 -8.61 6.19
CA ALA A 73 18.22 -8.76 6.47
C ALA A 73 19.07 -8.64 5.20
N SER A 74 20.39 -8.56 5.37
CA SER A 74 21.34 -8.41 4.25
C SER A 74 21.34 -9.58 3.27
N ASP A 75 20.92 -10.76 3.70
CA ASP A 75 20.74 -11.96 2.88
C ASP A 75 19.38 -12.00 2.15
N GLY A 76 18.55 -10.96 2.32
CA GLY A 76 17.22 -10.85 1.73
C GLY A 76 16.10 -11.51 2.55
N ASN A 77 16.42 -12.22 3.63
CA ASN A 77 15.41 -12.90 4.46
C ASN A 77 14.64 -11.91 5.35
N MET A 78 13.35 -12.17 5.56
CA MET A 78 12.51 -11.36 6.44
C MET A 78 12.62 -11.83 7.89
N ILE A 79 13.27 -11.05 8.74
CA ILE A 79 13.47 -11.33 10.16
C ILE A 79 12.39 -10.65 10.99
N GLU A 80 11.83 -11.36 11.96
CA GLU A 80 10.87 -10.80 12.91
C GLU A 80 11.59 -9.81 13.83
N ALA A 81 11.28 -8.52 13.69
CA ALA A 81 11.80 -7.49 14.59
C ALA A 81 11.15 -7.63 15.97
N GLN A 82 9.82 -7.65 15.99
CA GLN A 82 9.06 -7.60 17.23
C GLN A 82 7.65 -8.17 17.05
N SER A 83 7.41 -9.34 17.62
CA SER A 83 6.11 -10.04 17.55
C SER A 83 4.93 -9.20 18.04
N LYS A 84 5.17 -8.25 18.95
CA LYS A 84 4.16 -7.32 19.46
C LYS A 84 3.64 -6.35 18.40
N LEU A 85 4.45 -5.98 17.40
CA LEU A 85 3.99 -5.14 16.29
C LEU A 85 2.99 -5.89 15.41
N ARG A 86 3.16 -7.20 15.23
CA ARG A 86 2.18 -8.03 14.52
C ARG A 86 0.81 -7.99 15.21
N TYR A 87 0.78 -8.02 16.54
CA TYR A 87 -0.45 -7.87 17.31
C TYR A 87 -1.12 -6.51 17.04
N VAL A 88 -0.35 -5.41 17.14
CA VAL A 88 -0.85 -4.06 16.87
C VAL A 88 -1.38 -3.94 15.45
N ASN A 89 -0.63 -4.36 14.44
CA ASN A 89 -1.05 -4.28 13.03
C ASN A 89 -2.38 -5.03 12.79
N ARG A 90 -2.54 -6.23 13.36
CA ARG A 90 -3.79 -6.99 13.24
C ARG A 90 -4.96 -6.27 13.89
N LYS A 91 -4.75 -5.64 15.04
CA LYS A 91 -5.78 -4.91 15.75
C LYS A 91 -6.15 -3.62 15.02
N VAL A 92 -5.19 -2.84 14.54
CA VAL A 92 -5.48 -1.63 13.76
C VAL A 92 -6.22 -1.96 12.47
N LEU A 93 -5.80 -3.01 11.73
CA LEU A 93 -6.54 -3.51 10.56
C LEU A 93 -8.00 -3.90 10.85
N GLN A 94 -8.32 -4.26 12.10
CA GLN A 94 -9.66 -4.69 12.49
C GLN A 94 -10.53 -3.54 13.01
N TYR A 95 -9.94 -2.53 13.66
CA TYR A 95 -10.68 -1.51 14.41
C TYR A 95 -10.38 -0.06 14.00
N ALA A 96 -9.54 0.18 13.00
CA ALA A 96 -9.33 1.53 12.49
C ALA A 96 -10.61 2.07 11.85
N PRO A 97 -10.93 3.37 12.03
CA PRO A 97 -12.09 4.01 11.41
C PRO A 97 -11.85 4.40 9.93
N CYS A 98 -10.76 3.92 9.32
CA CYS A 98 -10.30 4.32 7.99
C CYS A 98 -9.51 3.18 7.32
N SER A 99 -9.13 3.39 6.05
CA SER A 99 -8.27 2.45 5.31
C SER A 99 -6.91 2.31 6.01
N VAL A 100 -6.35 1.09 5.99
CA VAL A 100 -5.07 0.78 6.64
C VAL A 100 -4.12 0.10 5.66
N GLY A 101 -2.99 0.74 5.41
CA GLY A 101 -1.87 0.19 4.65
C GLY A 101 -0.80 -0.39 5.56
N ILE A 102 -0.15 -1.48 5.13
CA ILE A 102 1.07 -1.99 5.78
C ILE A 102 2.24 -1.81 4.82
N LEU A 103 3.22 -1.00 5.23
CA LEU A 103 4.44 -0.77 4.49
C LEU A 103 5.45 -1.88 4.80
N VAL A 104 5.72 -2.72 3.81
CA VAL A 104 6.78 -3.73 3.86
C VAL A 104 8.04 -3.13 3.26
N ASP A 105 8.92 -2.65 4.13
CA ASP A 105 10.20 -2.10 3.70
C ASP A 105 11.18 -3.23 3.32
N ARG A 106 11.69 -3.17 2.09
CA ARG A 106 12.68 -4.08 1.50
C ARG A 106 13.95 -3.33 1.10
N GLY A 107 14.36 -2.34 1.89
CA GLY A 107 15.50 -1.46 1.61
C GLY A 107 15.13 -0.21 0.83
N PHE A 108 13.89 0.25 0.96
CA PHE A 108 13.40 1.49 0.37
C PHE A 108 14.23 2.67 0.88
N GLY A 109 14.78 3.47 -0.04
CA GLY A 109 15.62 4.63 0.28
C GLY A 109 17.12 4.35 0.45
N VAL A 110 17.57 3.10 0.43
CA VAL A 110 19.02 2.76 0.48
C VAL A 110 19.72 3.07 -0.85
N THR A 111 18.99 3.02 -1.98
CA THR A 111 19.57 3.15 -3.33
C THR A 111 19.12 4.38 -4.12
N ASN A 112 17.94 4.94 -3.83
CA ASN A 112 17.37 6.01 -4.64
C ASN A 112 16.83 7.14 -3.75
N LYS A 113 17.61 8.21 -3.57
CA LYS A 113 17.00 9.52 -3.29
C LYS A 113 16.22 9.89 -4.56
N ILE A 114 14.90 10.02 -4.47
CA ILE A 114 14.07 10.53 -5.57
C ILE A 114 14.39 12.03 -5.68
N SER A 115 15.54 12.34 -6.28
CA SER A 115 15.91 13.70 -6.65
C SER A 115 15.09 14.09 -7.88
N ARG A 116 14.64 15.35 -7.94
CA ARG A 116 14.01 15.95 -9.13
C ARG A 116 14.89 15.86 -10.39
N SER A 117 16.17 15.51 -10.28
CA SER A 117 17.17 15.61 -11.35
C SER A 117 17.55 14.32 -12.10
N SER A 118 17.04 13.11 -11.83
CA SER A 118 17.18 11.98 -12.82
C SER A 118 16.59 10.59 -12.49
N ILE A 119 16.05 10.29 -11.31
CA ILE A 119 15.57 8.91 -11.03
C ILE A 119 14.06 8.91 -10.77
N PHE A 120 13.30 8.31 -11.70
CA PHE A 120 11.89 8.02 -11.48
C PHE A 120 11.74 6.78 -10.58
N LEU A 121 10.83 6.84 -9.61
CA LEU A 121 10.32 5.67 -8.93
C LEU A 121 9.29 4.99 -9.83
N ASN A 122 9.63 3.81 -10.35
CA ASN A 122 8.65 2.95 -11.00
C ASN A 122 7.82 2.25 -9.93
N ALA A 123 6.56 2.65 -9.80
CA ALA A 123 5.58 2.04 -8.91
C ALA A 123 4.62 1.16 -9.72
N ALA A 124 4.10 0.10 -9.10
CA ALA A 124 3.01 -0.69 -9.65
C ALA A 124 1.86 -0.82 -8.66
N VAL A 125 0.65 -0.92 -9.18
CA VAL A 125 -0.52 -1.39 -8.43
C VAL A 125 -1.08 -2.63 -9.11
N ILE A 126 -1.33 -3.67 -8.33
CA ILE A 126 -1.96 -4.90 -8.79
C ILE A 126 -3.45 -4.80 -8.50
N PHE A 127 -4.26 -5.02 -9.53
CA PHE A 127 -5.72 -4.99 -9.44
C PHE A 127 -6.27 -6.34 -9.92
N ILE A 128 -6.76 -7.15 -9.00
CA ILE A 128 -7.44 -8.42 -9.27
C ILE A 128 -8.96 -8.19 -9.27
N GLY A 129 -9.44 -7.34 -8.35
CA GLY A 129 -10.83 -6.95 -8.21
C GLY A 129 -11.27 -6.89 -6.75
N GLY A 130 -12.32 -6.12 -6.51
CA GLY A 130 -12.95 -5.99 -5.21
C GLY A 130 -12.52 -4.75 -4.40
N LYS A 131 -13.16 -4.59 -3.24
CA LYS A 131 -13.08 -3.36 -2.40
C LYS A 131 -11.65 -2.93 -2.07
N ASP A 132 -10.82 -3.85 -1.58
CA ASP A 132 -9.46 -3.53 -1.15
C ASP A 132 -8.55 -3.14 -2.33
N ASP A 133 -8.79 -3.67 -3.53
CA ASP A 133 -8.03 -3.32 -4.73
C ASP A 133 -8.44 -1.95 -5.28
N ARG A 134 -9.72 -1.56 -5.16
CA ARG A 134 -10.20 -0.21 -5.47
C ARG A 134 -9.55 0.84 -4.55
N GLU A 135 -9.48 0.56 -3.24
CA GLU A 135 -8.75 1.41 -2.28
C GLU A 135 -7.24 1.47 -2.59
N ALA A 136 -6.63 0.35 -2.97
CA ALA A 136 -5.23 0.30 -3.38
C ALA A 136 -4.96 1.14 -4.64
N LEU A 137 -5.87 1.10 -5.62
CA LEU A 137 -5.80 1.91 -6.84
C LEU A 137 -6.02 3.40 -6.53
N ALA A 138 -6.95 3.74 -5.63
CA ALA A 138 -7.13 5.11 -5.14
C ALA A 138 -5.85 5.63 -4.49
N TYR A 139 -5.22 4.86 -3.60
CA TYR A 139 -3.95 5.24 -2.99
C TYR A 139 -2.82 5.39 -4.02
N ALA A 140 -2.72 4.45 -4.96
CA ALA A 140 -1.73 4.50 -6.03
C ALA A 140 -1.89 5.74 -6.91
N SER A 141 -3.12 6.20 -7.17
CA SER A 141 -3.41 7.44 -7.89
C SER A 141 -2.79 8.66 -7.20
N HIS A 142 -2.89 8.74 -5.87
CA HIS A 142 -2.26 9.81 -5.10
C HIS A 142 -0.73 9.73 -5.15
N VAL A 143 -0.15 8.53 -5.14
CA VAL A 143 1.31 8.34 -5.29
C VAL A 143 1.78 8.81 -6.67
N ALA A 144 0.99 8.61 -7.72
CA ALA A 144 1.30 9.04 -9.09
C ALA A 144 1.26 10.57 -9.29
N LEU A 145 0.70 11.34 -8.35
CA LEU A 145 0.73 12.81 -8.41
C LEU A 145 2.15 13.37 -8.23
N HIS A 146 3.05 12.59 -7.62
CA HIS A 146 4.43 13.02 -7.48
C HIS A 146 5.17 12.96 -8.83
N PRO A 147 5.82 14.04 -9.29
CA PRO A 147 6.41 14.12 -10.64
C PRO A 147 7.57 13.13 -10.86
N GLY A 148 8.18 12.66 -9.78
CA GLY A 148 9.20 11.61 -9.80
C GLY A 148 8.66 10.18 -9.83
N VAL A 149 7.35 9.96 -9.98
CA VAL A 149 6.74 8.62 -9.97
C VAL A 149 6.19 8.27 -11.36
N LYS A 150 6.46 7.04 -11.79
CA LYS A 150 5.79 6.40 -12.93
C LYS A 150 4.99 5.23 -12.40
N LEU A 151 3.67 5.30 -12.54
CA LEU A 151 2.78 4.25 -12.04
C LEU A 151 2.41 3.29 -13.18
N THR A 152 2.45 1.98 -12.93
CA THR A 152 1.86 0.98 -13.81
C THR A 152 0.71 0.28 -13.09
N VAL A 153 -0.48 0.33 -13.66
CA VAL A 153 -1.65 -0.42 -13.20
C VAL A 153 -1.68 -1.76 -13.93
N ILE A 154 -1.60 -2.86 -13.17
CA ILE A 154 -1.59 -4.23 -13.69
C ILE A 154 -2.90 -4.89 -13.29
N ARG A 155 -3.83 -5.00 -14.24
CA ARG A 155 -5.13 -5.63 -14.02
C ARG A 155 -5.10 -7.10 -14.41
N PHE A 156 -5.41 -7.97 -13.47
CA PHE A 156 -5.57 -9.40 -13.70
C PHE A 156 -7.04 -9.73 -13.95
N LEU A 157 -7.31 -10.38 -15.08
CA LEU A 157 -8.65 -10.81 -15.47
C LEU A 157 -8.65 -12.31 -15.70
N LEU A 158 -9.79 -12.96 -15.44
CA LEU A 158 -9.95 -14.38 -15.73
C LEU A 158 -10.14 -14.59 -17.24
N ASP A 159 -9.46 -15.59 -17.79
CA ASP A 159 -9.74 -16.04 -19.17
C ASP A 159 -11.07 -16.82 -19.20
N THR A 160 -12.12 -16.15 -19.67
CA THR A 160 -13.47 -16.73 -19.81
C THR A 160 -13.51 -17.95 -20.73
N ASN A 161 -12.57 -18.06 -21.69
CA ASN A 161 -12.46 -19.24 -22.55
C ASN A 161 -11.91 -20.47 -21.82
N ALA A 162 -11.09 -20.27 -20.78
CA ALA A 162 -10.59 -21.33 -19.92
C ALA A 162 -11.69 -21.82 -18.95
N ILE A 163 -12.53 -20.91 -18.45
CA ILE A 163 -13.67 -21.24 -17.58
C ILE A 163 -14.68 -22.11 -18.33
N ALA A 164 -15.05 -21.77 -19.57
CA ALA A 164 -16.00 -22.54 -20.37
C ALA A 164 -15.57 -24.01 -20.62
N LYS A 165 -14.26 -24.30 -20.56
CA LYS A 165 -13.72 -25.66 -20.63
C LYS A 165 -13.78 -26.39 -19.28
N SER A 166 -13.63 -25.66 -18.17
CA SER A 166 -13.70 -26.16 -16.78
C SER A 166 -15.13 -26.45 -16.32
N THR A 167 -16.13 -25.68 -16.77
CA THR A 167 -17.54 -25.85 -16.36
C THR A 167 -18.15 -27.20 -16.80
N ARG A 168 -17.51 -27.93 -17.73
CA ARG A 168 -17.90 -29.31 -18.07
C ARG A 168 -17.58 -30.33 -16.97
N LEU A 169 -16.80 -29.94 -15.96
CA LEU A 169 -16.40 -30.75 -14.80
C LEU A 169 -16.88 -30.14 -13.47
N GLY A 170 -18.14 -29.66 -13.42
CA GLY A 170 -18.96 -29.71 -12.20
C GLY A 170 -18.46 -29.12 -10.88
N THR A 171 -17.53 -28.15 -10.84
CA THR A 171 -17.08 -27.57 -9.55
C THR A 171 -16.73 -26.08 -9.65
N CYS A 172 -17.75 -25.24 -9.81
CA CYS A 172 -17.69 -23.83 -9.36
C CYS A 172 -19.11 -23.32 -9.16
N LYS A 173 -19.67 -23.54 -7.96
CA LYS A 173 -20.81 -22.77 -7.47
C LYS A 173 -20.25 -21.46 -6.93
N ILE A 174 -19.87 -20.55 -7.82
CA ILE A 174 -19.61 -19.17 -7.45
C ILE A 174 -20.97 -18.47 -7.41
N SER A 175 -21.22 -17.63 -6.41
CA SER A 175 -22.39 -16.76 -6.35
C SER A 175 -22.30 -15.71 -7.46
N LEU A 176 -22.66 -16.13 -8.67
CA LEU A 176 -22.57 -15.35 -9.92
C LEU A 176 -23.09 -13.90 -9.82
N PRO A 177 -24.23 -13.58 -9.17
CA PRO A 177 -24.74 -12.21 -9.20
C PRO A 177 -23.87 -11.23 -8.39
N GLU A 178 -23.40 -11.62 -7.20
CA GLU A 178 -22.58 -10.73 -6.35
C GLU A 178 -21.22 -10.44 -6.99
N GLN A 179 -20.63 -11.45 -7.65
CA GLN A 179 -19.37 -11.28 -8.35
C GLN A 179 -19.51 -10.43 -9.62
N GLU A 180 -20.60 -10.61 -10.38
CA GLU A 180 -20.89 -9.77 -11.54
C GLU A 180 -21.15 -8.31 -11.14
N GLU A 181 -21.82 -8.07 -10.01
CA GLU A 181 -22.01 -6.74 -9.44
C GLU A 181 -20.68 -6.12 -8.99
N GLU A 182 -19.83 -6.86 -8.27
CA GLU A 182 -18.49 -6.39 -7.91
C GLU A 182 -17.65 -6.06 -9.14
N MET A 183 -17.71 -6.89 -10.18
CA MET A 183 -16.96 -6.67 -11.42
C MET A 183 -17.44 -5.41 -12.16
N LYS A 184 -18.74 -5.12 -12.14
CA LYS A 184 -19.28 -3.87 -12.68
C LYS A 184 -18.77 -2.66 -11.91
N LEU A 185 -18.77 -2.72 -10.58
CA LEU A 185 -18.22 -1.67 -9.74
C LEU A 185 -16.72 -1.48 -9.99
N ASP A 186 -15.99 -2.57 -10.20
CA ASP A 186 -14.57 -2.53 -10.59
C ASP A 186 -14.38 -1.86 -11.94
N ASP A 187 -15.18 -2.20 -12.95
CA ASP A 187 -15.11 -1.62 -14.28
C ASP A 187 -15.46 -0.12 -14.28
N GLU A 188 -16.50 0.28 -13.56
CA GLU A 188 -16.89 1.68 -13.39
C GLU A 188 -15.80 2.49 -12.69
N PHE A 189 -15.25 1.97 -11.59
CA PHE A 189 -14.15 2.60 -10.86
C PHE A 189 -12.90 2.72 -11.75
N PHE A 190 -12.62 1.68 -12.52
CA PHE A 190 -11.49 1.66 -13.43
C PHE A 190 -11.64 2.67 -14.58
N ALA A 191 -12.84 2.78 -15.14
CA ALA A 191 -13.13 3.73 -16.21
C ALA A 191 -12.92 5.19 -15.74
N ASP A 192 -13.43 5.53 -14.56
CA ASP A 192 -13.22 6.84 -13.93
C ASP A 192 -11.73 7.10 -13.62
N PHE A 193 -11.02 6.09 -13.11
CA PHE A 193 -9.57 6.18 -12.90
C PHE A 193 -8.84 6.43 -14.23
N TYR A 194 -9.16 5.67 -15.27
CA TYR A 194 -8.51 5.78 -16.57
C TYR A 194 -8.74 7.17 -17.16
N GLU A 195 -9.98 7.65 -17.19
CA GLU A 195 -10.35 8.97 -17.71
C GLU A 195 -9.55 10.11 -17.07
N ARG A 196 -9.37 10.07 -15.74
CA ARG A 196 -8.61 11.08 -14.99
C ARG A 196 -7.10 11.06 -15.28
N HIS A 197 -6.55 9.93 -15.70
CA HIS A 197 -5.11 9.73 -15.85
C HIS A 197 -4.65 9.50 -17.29
N VAL A 198 -5.55 9.52 -18.29
CA VAL A 198 -5.21 9.41 -19.71
C VAL A 198 -4.20 10.50 -20.10
N GLY A 199 -3.09 10.09 -20.71
CA GLY A 199 -2.03 11.00 -21.17
C GLY A 199 -1.04 11.44 -20.08
N GLY A 200 -1.15 10.89 -18.86
CA GLY A 200 -0.25 11.16 -17.74
C GLY A 200 0.91 10.14 -17.60
N HIS A 201 1.49 10.09 -16.39
CA HIS A 201 2.59 9.18 -16.02
C HIS A 201 2.10 7.79 -15.57
N VAL A 202 0.91 7.38 -16.02
CA VAL A 202 0.24 6.13 -15.64
C VAL A 202 0.17 5.21 -16.84
N ALA A 203 0.80 4.04 -16.75
CA ALA A 203 0.69 2.96 -17.73
C ALA A 203 -0.37 1.95 -17.28
N TYR A 204 -1.04 1.33 -18.25
CA TYR A 204 -2.05 0.30 -18.01
C TYR A 204 -1.69 -0.99 -18.72
N VAL A 205 -1.79 -2.12 -18.02
CA VAL A 205 -1.52 -3.46 -18.54
C VAL A 205 -2.58 -4.44 -18.05
N GLU A 206 -3.27 -5.09 -18.98
CA GLU A 206 -4.16 -6.22 -18.68
C GLU A 206 -3.41 -7.55 -18.84
N LYS A 207 -3.66 -8.48 -17.92
CA LYS A 207 -3.19 -9.86 -17.98
C LYS A 207 -4.36 -10.81 -17.78
N TYR A 208 -4.72 -11.52 -18.84
CA TYR A 208 -5.71 -12.60 -18.79
C TYR A 208 -5.02 -13.88 -18.30
N LEU A 209 -5.56 -14.47 -17.24
CA LEU A 209 -4.99 -15.65 -16.58
C LEU A 209 -6.01 -16.77 -16.50
N ALA A 210 -5.59 -17.98 -16.83
CA ALA A 210 -6.44 -19.17 -16.80
C ALA A 210 -6.44 -19.88 -15.44
N ASN A 211 -5.36 -19.75 -14.65
CA ASN A 211 -5.18 -20.48 -13.39
C ASN A 211 -4.19 -19.78 -12.44
N SER A 212 -4.12 -20.27 -11.20
CA SER A 212 -3.23 -19.73 -10.16
C SER A 212 -1.73 -19.87 -10.48
N ALA A 213 -1.32 -20.86 -11.28
CA ALA A 213 0.08 -21.02 -11.67
C ALA A 213 0.51 -19.91 -12.64
N GLU A 214 -0.35 -19.54 -13.58
CA GLU A 214 -0.15 -18.38 -14.46
C GLU A 214 -0.14 -17.07 -13.67
N THR A 215 -1.00 -16.93 -12.65
CA THR A 215 -0.94 -15.78 -11.72
C THR A 215 0.42 -15.70 -11.04
N MET A 216 0.92 -16.81 -10.48
CA MET A 216 2.21 -16.84 -9.81
C MET A 216 3.36 -16.52 -10.76
N SER A 217 3.36 -17.08 -11.98
CA SER A 217 4.36 -16.76 -13.00
C SER A 217 4.32 -15.27 -13.40
N ALA A 218 3.11 -14.72 -13.55
CA ALA A 218 2.93 -13.32 -13.86
C ALA A 218 3.43 -12.40 -12.74
N LEU A 219 3.24 -12.77 -11.46
CA LEU A 219 3.75 -12.03 -10.31
C LEU A 219 5.29 -12.12 -10.21
N GLN A 220 5.86 -13.31 -10.41
CA GLN A 220 7.31 -13.51 -10.45
C GLN A 220 7.96 -12.66 -11.56
N SER A 221 7.28 -12.50 -12.70
CA SER A 221 7.78 -11.64 -13.78
C SER A 221 7.88 -10.15 -13.42
N LEU A 222 7.31 -9.71 -12.28
CA LEU A 222 7.38 -8.33 -11.80
C LEU A 222 8.60 -8.08 -10.91
N GLU A 223 9.29 -9.13 -10.48
CA GLU A 223 10.45 -9.04 -9.59
C GLU A 223 11.54 -8.13 -10.20
N GLY A 224 12.06 -7.22 -9.38
CA GLY A 224 13.13 -6.28 -9.77
C GLY A 224 12.71 -5.14 -10.72
N LYS A 225 11.45 -5.11 -11.22
CA LYS A 225 10.99 -4.07 -12.16
C LYS A 225 10.49 -2.79 -11.50
N TYR A 226 9.96 -2.91 -10.28
CA TYR A 226 9.30 -1.83 -9.56
C TYR A 226 9.95 -1.61 -8.20
N GLY A 227 10.10 -0.35 -7.80
CA GLY A 227 10.60 0.05 -6.49
C GLY A 227 9.52 0.11 -5.41
N LEU A 228 8.25 0.15 -5.82
CA LEU A 228 7.09 0.09 -4.95
C LEU A 228 5.99 -0.74 -5.63
N ILE A 229 5.40 -1.69 -4.90
CA ILE A 229 4.24 -2.45 -5.36
C ILE A 229 3.13 -2.26 -4.32
N ILE A 230 1.97 -1.80 -4.78
CA ILE A 230 0.76 -1.56 -3.99
C ILE A 230 -0.23 -2.67 -4.33
N VAL A 231 -0.83 -3.28 -3.32
CA VAL A 231 -1.79 -4.37 -3.47
C VAL A 231 -2.93 -4.17 -2.47
N GLY A 232 -4.15 -4.54 -2.86
CA GLY A 232 -5.21 -4.77 -1.89
C GLY A 232 -4.90 -6.02 -1.07
N ARG A 233 -5.44 -6.09 0.15
CA ARG A 233 -5.21 -7.24 1.04
C ARG A 233 -5.80 -8.53 0.46
N GLY A 234 -6.82 -8.42 -0.38
CA GLY A 234 -7.62 -9.53 -0.89
C GLY A 234 -8.52 -10.13 0.20
N GLY A 235 -9.71 -10.56 -0.20
CA GLY A 235 -10.70 -11.10 0.73
C GLY A 235 -12.12 -10.72 0.35
N GLY A 236 -12.56 -11.23 -0.80
CA GLY A 236 -13.95 -11.54 -1.12
C GLY A 236 -14.07 -13.05 -1.29
#